data_AF-A0A1W5D9Z5-F1
#
_entry.id   AF-A0A1W5D9Z5-F1
#
_cell.length_a   1.000
_cell.length_b   1.000
_cell.length_c   1.000
_cell.angle_alpha   90.00
_cell.angle_beta   90.00
_cell.angle_gamma   90.00
#
_symmetry.space_group_name_H-M   'P 1'
#
loop_
_entity.id
_entity.type
_entity.pdbx_description
1 polymer ?
#
loop_
_entity_poly.entity_id
_entity_poly.type
_entity_poly.pdbx_seq_one_letter_code
_entity_poly.pdbx_strand_id
1 'polypeptide(L)'
;MRPNGPRPSVTGPDSGPEPPFPLKLNGKVVKGFGRGSKELGIPTANIPVAGLAVGGHEDVENGVYYGWAGLNVGPDGAFTGERGTVYPMVMSIGWNPFYKNTRLY
;
A
#
# COMPACT_ATOMS: atom_id res chain seq x y z
N MET A 1 15.97 15.00 -4.04
CA MET A 1 16.24 16.31 -3.41
C MET A 1 15.17 16.54 -2.36
N ARG A 2 15.51 16.90 -1.11
CA ARG A 2 14.50 17.20 -0.10
C ARG A 2 13.91 18.58 -0.42
N PRO A 3 12.58 18.79 -0.36
CA PRO A 3 12.01 20.12 -0.58
C PRO A 3 12.54 21.11 0.46
N ASN A 4 12.84 22.34 0.06
CA ASN A 4 13.34 23.41 0.94
C ASN A 4 12.23 24.08 1.78
N GLY A 5 11.13 23.37 2.05
CA GLY A 5 9.97 23.91 2.76
C GLY A 5 9.01 22.82 3.27
N PRO A 6 7.96 23.21 4.02
CA PRO A 6 6.94 22.27 4.48
C PRO A 6 6.26 21.58 3.28
N ARG A 7 5.93 20.30 3.45
CA ARG A 7 5.19 19.56 2.41
C ARG A 7 3.76 20.10 2.30
N PRO A 8 3.17 20.15 1.09
CA PRO A 8 1.75 20.42 0.93
C PRO A 8 0.90 19.48 1.79
N SER A 9 -0.21 19.99 2.33
CA SER A 9 -1.17 19.20 3.13
C SER A 9 -2.12 18.34 2.28
N VAL A 10 -2.23 18.65 0.99
CA VAL A 10 -3.07 17.97 0.00
C VAL A 10 -2.27 17.76 -1.28
N THR A 11 -2.59 16.71 -2.03
CA THR A 11 -1.97 16.38 -3.32
C THR A 11 -3.03 15.81 -4.27
N GLY A 12 -2.73 15.84 -5.57
CA GLY A 12 -3.66 15.46 -6.64
C GLY A 12 -4.59 16.59 -7.07
N PRO A 13 -5.27 16.45 -8.22
CA PRO A 13 -6.17 17.48 -8.74
C PRO A 13 -7.58 17.38 -8.14
N ASP A 14 -8.26 18.54 -8.04
CA ASP A 14 -9.62 18.63 -7.48
C ASP A 14 -10.69 17.92 -8.34
N SER A 15 -10.41 17.71 -9.62
CA SER A 15 -11.26 16.96 -10.56
C SER A 15 -11.31 15.45 -10.30
N GLY A 16 -10.44 14.94 -9.43
CA GLY A 16 -10.33 13.51 -9.11
C GLY A 16 -9.12 12.83 -9.76
N PRO A 17 -8.94 11.51 -9.54
CA PRO A 17 -7.76 10.79 -10.02
C PRO A 17 -7.62 10.82 -11.55
N GLU A 18 -6.40 11.08 -12.03
CA GLU A 18 -6.03 11.04 -13.45
C GLU A 18 -5.29 9.74 -13.78
N PRO A 19 -5.26 9.30 -15.06
CA PRO A 19 -4.47 8.13 -15.46
C PRO A 19 -3.02 8.21 -14.96
N PRO A 20 -2.46 7.12 -14.39
CA PRO A 20 -2.96 5.74 -14.40
C PRO A 20 -3.91 5.38 -13.24
N PHE A 21 -4.31 6.33 -12.40
CA PHE A 21 -5.19 6.06 -11.28
C PHE A 21 -6.65 5.85 -11.74
N PRO A 22 -7.44 4.99 -11.06
CA PRO A 22 -7.10 4.23 -9.85
C PRO A 22 -6.27 2.98 -10.13
N LEU A 23 -5.17 2.84 -9.39
CA LEU A 23 -4.39 1.61 -9.34
C LEU A 23 -5.10 0.59 -8.44
N LYS A 24 -5.36 -0.62 -8.96
CA LYS A 24 -6.05 -1.69 -8.22
C LYS A 24 -5.08 -2.80 -7.85
N LEU A 25 -5.14 -3.21 -6.59
CA LEU A 25 -4.31 -4.25 -5.98
C LEU A 25 -5.18 -5.10 -5.05
N ASN A 26 -5.02 -6.42 -5.08
CA ASN A 26 -5.60 -7.31 -4.09
C ASN A 26 -4.65 -8.47 -3.80
N GLY A 27 -4.59 -8.91 -2.55
CA GLY A 27 -3.74 -10.05 -2.21
C GLY A 27 -3.89 -10.43 -0.75
N LYS A 28 -3.38 -11.61 -0.42
CA LYS A 28 -3.34 -12.08 0.97
C LYS A 28 -2.32 -11.26 1.74
N VAL A 29 -2.74 -10.71 2.88
CA VAL A 29 -1.81 -10.04 3.80
C VAL A 29 -0.82 -11.07 4.34
N VAL A 30 0.47 -10.75 4.21
CA VAL A 30 1.57 -11.57 4.74
C VAL A 30 2.23 -10.86 5.92
N LYS A 31 2.84 -11.66 6.79
CA LYS A 31 3.66 -11.13 7.88
C LYS A 31 4.88 -10.42 7.28
N GLY A 32 5.06 -9.16 7.65
CA GLY A 32 6.30 -8.42 7.38
C GLY A 32 7.38 -8.78 8.39
N PHE A 33 8.50 -8.05 8.33
CA PHE A 33 9.69 -8.31 9.14
C PHE A 33 9.60 -7.81 10.59
N GLY A 34 8.39 -7.53 11.09
CA GLY A 34 8.12 -7.34 12.53
C GLY A 34 8.65 -6.07 13.18
N ARG A 35 9.24 -5.12 12.42
CA ARG A 35 9.87 -3.91 12.99
C ARG A 35 8.95 -2.69 13.04
N GLY A 36 8.21 -2.41 11.95
CA GLY A 36 7.44 -1.17 11.81
C GLY A 36 6.27 -1.02 12.81
N SER A 37 5.49 -2.09 13.04
CA SER A 37 4.30 -2.00 13.90
C SER A 37 4.60 -2.01 15.40
N LYS A 38 5.70 -2.64 15.83
CA LYS A 38 6.10 -2.69 17.25
C LYS A 38 6.85 -1.43 17.71
N GLU A 39 7.63 -0.80 16.84
CA GLU A 39 8.45 0.36 17.20
C GLU A 39 7.74 1.71 16.94
N LEU A 40 6.88 1.79 15.91
CA LEU A 40 6.24 3.05 15.49
C LEU A 40 4.77 3.17 15.90
N GLY A 41 4.15 2.09 16.40
CA GLY A 41 2.72 2.07 16.75
C GLY A 41 1.78 2.13 15.54
N ILE A 42 2.30 1.99 14.32
CA ILE A 42 1.52 2.05 13.07
C ILE A 42 1.44 0.63 12.48
N PRO A 43 0.31 -0.08 12.62
CA PRO A 43 0.13 -1.40 12.03
C PRO A 43 0.15 -1.32 10.50
N THR A 44 0.88 -2.24 9.86
CA THR A 44 1.01 -2.30 8.39
C THR A 44 0.67 -3.70 7.88
N ALA A 45 -0.09 -3.75 6.79
CA ALA A 45 -0.38 -4.97 6.04
C ALA A 45 0.56 -5.04 4.84
N ASN A 46 1.29 -6.15 4.70
CA ASN A 46 2.20 -6.35 3.57
C ASN A 46 1.50 -7.24 2.54
N ILE A 47 1.57 -6.87 1.26
CA ILE A 47 1.01 -7.64 0.14
C ILE A 47 2.16 -7.88 -0.84
N PRO A 48 2.53 -9.14 -1.17
CA PRO A 48 3.67 -9.42 -2.03
C PRO A 48 3.42 -8.94 -3.46
N VAL A 49 4.26 -8.04 -3.97
CA VAL A 49 4.18 -7.49 -5.34
C VAL A 49 4.41 -8.54 -6.43
N ALA A 50 5.04 -9.67 -6.13
CA ALA A 50 5.24 -10.76 -7.10
C ALA A 50 3.90 -11.30 -7.65
N GLY A 51 3.59 -10.98 -8.90
CA GLY A 51 2.35 -11.36 -9.58
C GLY A 51 1.23 -10.32 -9.51
N LEU A 52 1.47 -9.17 -8.86
CA LEU A 52 0.56 -8.05 -8.85
C LEU A 52 0.89 -7.13 -10.02
N ALA A 53 0.22 -7.37 -11.14
CA ALA A 53 0.01 -6.30 -12.10
C ALA A 53 -0.83 -5.24 -11.38
N VAL A 54 -0.23 -4.10 -11.04
CA VAL A 54 -0.95 -2.98 -10.42
C VAL A 54 -1.82 -2.38 -11.51
N GLY A 55 -2.99 -2.97 -11.74
CA GLY A 55 -3.85 -2.66 -12.88
C GLY A 55 -3.24 -2.91 -14.28
N GLY A 56 -2.19 -3.74 -14.41
CA GLY A 56 -1.49 -3.93 -15.68
C GLY A 56 -0.20 -3.11 -15.85
N HIS A 57 0.17 -2.30 -14.85
CA HIS A 57 1.38 -1.48 -14.88
C HIS A 57 2.52 -2.17 -14.14
N GLU A 58 3.61 -2.47 -14.86
CA GLU A 58 4.85 -3.00 -14.29
C GLU A 58 5.77 -1.88 -13.77
N ASP A 59 5.57 -0.65 -14.25
CA ASP A 59 6.40 0.53 -13.97
C ASP A 59 5.76 1.47 -12.93
N VAL A 60 5.22 0.94 -11.83
CA VAL A 60 4.74 1.80 -10.74
C VAL A 60 5.94 2.37 -9.99
N GLU A 61 5.99 3.70 -9.88
CA GLU A 61 7.08 4.38 -9.17
C GLU A 61 7.16 3.97 -7.69
N ASN A 62 8.38 3.92 -7.16
CA ASN A 62 8.56 3.74 -5.73
C ASN A 62 8.09 5.00 -4.99
N GLY A 63 7.20 4.86 -4.01
CA GLY A 63 6.63 6.01 -3.33
C GLY A 63 5.58 5.68 -2.27
N VAL A 64 4.97 6.73 -1.75
CA VAL A 64 3.81 6.64 -0.85
C VAL A 64 2.58 7.10 -1.61
N TYR A 65 1.58 6.24 -1.64
CA TYR A 65 0.30 6.42 -2.31
C TYR A 65 -0.82 6.52 -1.27
N TYR A 66 -1.96 7.05 -1.69
CA TYR A 66 -3.18 7.13 -0.88
C TYR A 66 -4.37 6.59 -1.67
N GLY A 67 -5.39 6.14 -0.95
CA GLY A 67 -6.60 5.59 -1.55
C GLY A 67 -7.46 4.85 -0.55
N TRP A 68 -8.07 3.76 -1.01
CA TRP A 68 -9.02 2.97 -0.26
C TRP A 68 -8.61 1.50 -0.22
N ALA A 69 -8.67 0.88 0.96
CA ALA A 69 -8.41 -0.54 1.16
C ALA A 69 -9.67 -1.25 1.69
N GLY A 70 -10.06 -2.34 1.04
CA GLY A 70 -11.10 -3.25 1.53
C GLY A 70 -10.49 -4.40 2.33
N LEU A 71 -11.03 -4.68 3.52
CA LEU A 71 -10.58 -5.78 4.37
C LEU A 71 -11.70 -6.81 4.54
N ASN A 72 -11.58 -7.94 3.87
CA ASN A 72 -12.52 -9.06 3.94
C ASN A 72 -12.26 -9.93 5.18
N VAL A 73 -12.33 -9.34 6.38
CA VAL A 73 -12.09 -10.02 7.66
C VAL A 73 -13.25 -9.84 8.64
N GLY A 74 -13.51 -10.87 9.42
CA GLY A 74 -14.53 -10.88 10.47
C GLY A 74 -14.04 -10.23 11.77
N PRO A 75 -14.89 -10.16 12.82
CA PRO A 75 -14.55 -9.55 14.11
C PRO A 75 -13.34 -10.21 14.81
N ASP A 76 -13.08 -11.48 14.50
CA ASP A 76 -11.97 -12.28 14.99
C ASP A 76 -10.71 -12.18 14.11
N GLY A 77 -10.75 -11.37 13.05
CA GLY A 77 -9.69 -11.22 12.07
C GLY A 77 -9.61 -12.36 11.04
N ALA A 78 -10.54 -13.32 11.06
CA ALA A 78 -10.58 -14.40 10.09
C ALA A 78 -11.06 -13.89 8.72
N PHE A 79 -10.49 -14.41 7.63
CA PHE A 79 -10.93 -14.06 6.28
C PHE A 79 -12.34 -14.60 6.02
N THR A 80 -13.28 -13.75 5.63
CA THR A 80 -14.69 -14.13 5.46
C THR A 80 -15.06 -14.49 4.02
N GLY A 81 -14.23 -14.13 3.03
CA GLY A 81 -14.55 -14.30 1.61
C GLY A 81 -15.64 -13.35 1.08
N GLU A 82 -16.28 -12.59 1.96
CA GLU A 82 -17.29 -11.59 1.63
C GLU A 82 -16.65 -10.20 1.46
N ARG A 83 -17.36 -9.28 0.79
CA ARG A 83 -16.93 -7.87 0.72
C ARG A 83 -16.90 -7.31 2.13
N GLY A 84 -15.70 -7.04 2.62
CA GLY A 84 -15.54 -6.46 3.95
C GLY A 84 -15.50 -4.94 3.95
N THR A 85 -15.13 -4.39 5.10
CA THR A 85 -15.17 -2.95 5.35
C THR A 85 -14.07 -2.22 4.57
N VAL A 86 -14.43 -1.05 4.03
CA VAL A 86 -13.52 -0.17 3.28
C VAL A 86 -13.00 0.93 4.18
N TYR A 87 -11.69 1.16 4.15
CA TYR A 87 -10.99 2.16 4.96
C TYR A 87 -10.13 3.07 4.09
N PRO A 88 -9.96 4.36 4.45
CA PRO A 88 -8.90 5.17 3.86
C PRO A 88 -7.54 4.57 4.22
N MET A 89 -6.62 4.60 3.27
CA MET A 89 -5.30 3.98 3.45
C MET A 89 -4.19 4.84 2.85
N VAL A 90 -2.99 4.64 3.39
CA VAL A 90 -1.73 4.98 2.73
C VAL A 90 -0.98 3.70 2.42
N MET A 91 -0.31 3.65 1.27
CA MET A 91 0.41 2.48 0.78
C MET A 91 1.83 2.88 0.40
N SER A 92 2.82 2.17 0.94
CA SER A 92 4.20 2.30 0.49
C SER A 92 4.46 1.25 -0.59
N ILE A 93 4.84 1.69 -1.78
CA ILE A 93 5.34 0.83 -2.85
C ILE A 93 6.85 1.04 -2.94
N GLY A 94 7.60 -0.06 -2.89
CA GLY A 94 8.98 -0.05 -3.35
C GLY A 94 9.88 -1.06 -2.71
N TRP A 95 11.16 -0.98 -3.09
CA TRP A 95 12.19 -1.91 -2.65
C TRP A 95 12.84 -1.49 -1.35
N ASN A 96 12.97 -2.42 -0.41
CA ASN A 96 13.72 -2.18 0.82
C ASN A 96 15.13 -2.81 0.77
N PRO A 97 16.20 -2.04 0.50
CA PRO A 97 17.55 -2.56 0.30
C PRO A 97 18.18 -3.12 1.58
N PHE A 98 17.66 -2.80 2.77
CA PHE A 98 18.14 -3.38 4.04
C PHE A 98 17.78 -4.86 4.21
N TYR A 99 16.84 -5.38 3.40
CA TYR A 99 16.30 -6.73 3.57
C TYR A 99 16.89 -7.78 2.63
N LYS A 100 17.93 -7.45 1.82
CA LYS A 100 18.54 -8.37 0.83
C LYS A 100 17.49 -9.17 0.02
N ASN A 101 16.36 -8.53 -0.29
CA ASN A 101 15.36 -9.16 -1.13
C ASN A 101 16.02 -9.44 -2.49
N THR A 102 15.80 -10.60 -3.09
CA THR A 102 16.23 -10.89 -4.47
C THR A 102 15.05 -10.79 -5.45
N ARG A 103 13.85 -10.41 -4.95
CA ARG A 103 12.59 -10.25 -5.69
C ARG A 103 11.67 -9.18 -5.09
N LEU A 104 10.79 -8.61 -5.91
CA LEU A 104 9.80 -7.57 -5.57
C LEU A 104 8.83 -8.06 -4.47
N TYR A 105 8.65 -7.24 -3.44
CA TYR A 105 7.69 -7.42 -2.33
C TYR A 105 6.73 -6.27 -2.27
#